data_AF-A0A7X4KKL3-F1
#
_entry.id   AF-A0A7X4KKL3-F1
#
_cell.length_a   1.000
_cell.length_b   1.000
_cell.length_c   1.000
_cell.angle_alpha   90.00
_cell.angle_beta   90.00
_cell.angle_gamma   90.00
#
_symmetry.space_group_name_H-M   'P 1'
#
loop_
_entity.id
_entity.type
_entity.pdbx_description
1 polymer ?
#
loop_
_entity_poly.entity_id
_entity_poly.type
_entity_poly.pdbx_seq_one_letter_code
_entity_poly.pdbx_strand_id
1 'polypeptide(L)'
;AGLLLRREQLGAVFGHYQGRRYRLLAGVATALAALAGHDCAYLPAALSRYEPVVAAPAAPPVSPGDTIDLALEHLYLLYEAHTRTHFFSDTAQFKSLLSRRLGVLSTLTLEQHALLAVDAARSQQVQQALQQGYALLLS
;
A
#
# COMPACT_ATOMS: atom_id res chain seq x y z
N ALA A 1 13.75 3.64 7.08
CA ALA A 1 13.58 3.02 8.41
C ALA A 1 13.70 1.50 8.26
N GLY A 2 14.41 0.83 9.17
CA GLY A 2 14.53 -0.63 9.18
C GLY A 2 13.71 -1.22 10.33
N LEU A 3 13.13 -2.40 10.11
CA LEU A 3 12.33 -3.12 11.09
C LEU A 3 13.04 -4.44 11.40
N LEU A 4 13.24 -4.75 12.69
CA LEU A 4 13.76 -6.04 13.14
C LEU A 4 12.60 -6.85 13.72
N LEU A 5 12.39 -8.05 13.17
CA LEU A 5 11.33 -8.96 13.57
C LEU A 5 11.91 -10.25 14.14
N ARG A 6 11.17 -10.86 15.07
CA ARG A 6 11.48 -12.23 15.52
C ARG A 6 11.25 -13.19 14.36
N ARG A 7 12.16 -14.16 14.18
CA ARG A 7 12.09 -15.14 13.09
C ARG A 7 10.78 -15.94 13.09
N GLU A 8 10.25 -16.24 14.27
CA GLU A 8 8.99 -16.98 14.45
C GLU A 8 7.77 -16.22 13.90
N GLN A 9 7.83 -14.88 13.85
CA GLN A 9 6.73 -14.04 13.37
C GLN A 9 6.80 -13.78 11.86
N LEU A 10 7.97 -13.94 11.24
CA LEU A 10 8.21 -13.63 9.83
C LEU A 10 7.37 -14.50 8.88
N GLY A 11 7.23 -15.80 9.18
CA GLY A 11 6.57 -16.73 8.27
C GLY A 11 5.07 -16.47 8.08
N ALA A 12 4.35 -16.17 9.17
CA ALA A 12 2.91 -15.96 9.14
C ALA A 12 2.51 -14.51 8.86
N VAL A 13 3.36 -13.53 9.19
CA VAL A 13 2.98 -12.10 9.21
C VAL A 13 3.58 -11.32 8.03
N PHE A 14 4.63 -11.82 7.37
CA PHE A 14 5.26 -11.08 6.29
C PHE A 14 4.29 -10.84 5.12
N GLY A 15 4.20 -9.58 4.71
CA GLY A 15 3.31 -9.09 3.66
C GLY A 15 1.83 -9.16 4.01
N HIS A 16 1.46 -9.40 5.26
CA HIS A 16 0.07 -9.42 5.69
C HIS A 16 -0.25 -8.20 6.53
N TYR A 17 -1.40 -7.60 6.28
CA TYR A 17 -1.98 -6.57 7.12
C TYR A 17 -3.50 -6.79 7.18
N GLN A 18 -4.06 -6.82 8.39
CA GLN A 18 -5.51 -7.04 8.64
C GLN A 18 -6.10 -8.28 7.93
N GLY A 19 -5.34 -9.37 7.80
CA GLY A 19 -5.80 -10.61 7.15
C GLY A 19 -5.73 -10.58 5.62
N ARG A 20 -5.32 -9.46 5.01
CA ARG A 20 -5.06 -9.36 3.58
C ARG A 20 -3.56 -9.50 3.29
N ARG A 21 -3.25 -10.21 2.21
CA ARG A 21 -1.88 -10.36 1.70
C ARG A 21 -1.59 -9.30 0.64
N TYR A 22 -0.52 -8.55 0.86
CA TYR A 22 0.05 -7.55 -0.03
C TYR A 22 1.34 -8.12 -0.63
N ARG A 23 1.40 -8.20 -1.95
CA ARG A 23 2.56 -8.76 -2.66
C ARG A 23 3.58 -7.68 -2.99
N LEU A 24 3.10 -6.55 -3.49
CA LEU A 24 3.94 -5.44 -3.95
C LEU A 24 4.33 -4.54 -2.78
N LEU A 25 3.43 -4.36 -1.80
CA LEU A 25 3.65 -3.57 -0.60
C LEU A 25 3.94 -4.42 0.64
N ALA A 26 4.50 -5.62 0.45
CA ALA A 26 4.71 -6.58 1.54
C ALA A 26 5.49 -5.98 2.73
N GLY A 27 6.54 -5.20 2.47
CA GLY A 27 7.32 -4.53 3.52
C GLY A 27 6.52 -3.49 4.31
N VAL A 28 5.68 -2.71 3.62
CA VAL A 28 4.84 -1.68 4.26
C VAL A 28 3.72 -2.33 5.08
N ALA A 29 3.05 -3.33 4.52
CA ALA A 29 2.03 -4.11 5.22
C ALA A 29 2.58 -4.74 6.50
N THR A 30 3.77 -5.33 6.42
CA THR A 30 4.46 -5.93 7.59
C THR A 30 4.81 -4.87 8.64
N ALA A 31 5.31 -3.71 8.21
CA ALA A 31 5.64 -2.62 9.13
C ALA A 31 4.39 -2.09 9.84
N LEU A 32 3.29 -1.89 9.11
CA LEU A 32 2.01 -1.48 9.70
C LEU A 32 1.45 -2.53 10.65
N ALA A 33 1.55 -3.82 10.31
CA ALA A 33 1.13 -4.91 11.19
C ALA A 33 1.95 -4.90 12.50
N ALA A 34 3.27 -4.71 12.41
CA ALA A 34 4.14 -4.63 13.58
C ALA A 34 3.81 -3.40 14.45
N LEU A 35 3.60 -2.24 13.84
CA LEU A 35 3.26 -1.01 14.57
C LEU A 35 1.87 -1.07 15.23
N ALA A 36 0.90 -1.71 14.58
CA ALA A 36 -0.43 -1.90 15.15
C ALA A 36 -0.48 -2.90 16.31
N GLY A 37 0.52 -3.80 16.42
CA GLY A 37 0.63 -4.83 17.45
C GLY A 37 1.24 -4.39 18.78
N HIS A 38 1.57 -3.10 18.94
CA HIS A 38 2.05 -2.43 20.16
C HIS A 38 3.42 -2.84 20.77
N ASP A 39 4.07 -3.94 20.37
CA ASP A 39 5.41 -4.31 20.90
C ASP A 39 6.58 -3.85 20.00
N CYS A 40 6.57 -2.57 19.59
CA CYS A 40 7.67 -1.99 18.84
C CYS A 40 8.59 -1.18 19.78
N ALA A 41 9.82 -1.67 20.01
CA ALA A 41 10.85 -0.89 20.67
C ALA A 41 11.48 0.10 19.66
N TYR A 42 11.35 1.40 19.93
CA TYR A 42 12.00 2.42 19.12
C TYR A 42 13.48 2.53 19.49
N LEU A 43 14.36 2.39 18.51
CA LEU A 43 15.80 2.60 18.66
C LEU A 43 16.17 3.96 18.05
N PRO A 44 16.60 4.95 18.87
CA PRO A 44 16.85 6.31 18.39
C PRO A 44 18.12 6.42 17.54
N ALA A 45 19.07 5.48 17.69
CA ALA A 45 20.29 5.45 16.92
C ALA A 45 20.12 4.63 15.64
N ALA A 46 20.59 5.16 14.50
CA ALA A 46 20.62 4.42 13.24
C ALA A 46 21.62 3.26 13.32
N LEU A 47 21.11 2.03 13.36
CA LEU A 47 21.95 0.81 13.42
C LEU A 47 22.56 0.43 12.08
N SER A 48 22.00 0.91 10.97
CA SER A 48 22.45 0.60 9.62
C SER A 48 22.13 1.75 8.69
N ARG A 49 22.99 1.97 7.69
CA ARG A 49 22.70 2.85 6.56
C ARG A 49 22.35 1.99 5.36
N TYR A 50 21.24 2.33 4.71
CA TYR A 50 20.94 1.79 3.39
C TYR A 50 21.72 2.61 2.37
N GLU A 51 22.78 2.02 1.83
CA GLU A 51 23.43 2.54 0.63
C GLU A 51 22.63 2.02 -0.56
N PRO A 52 21.92 2.89 -1.32
CA PRO A 52 21.32 2.47 -2.57
C PRO A 52 22.45 1.99 -3.47
N VAL A 53 22.51 0.69 -3.72
CA VAL A 53 23.46 0.13 -4.68
C VAL A 53 23.16 0.82 -6.01
N VAL A 54 24.07 1.68 -6.47
CA VAL A 54 23.96 2.47 -7.71
C VAL A 54 23.74 1.59 -8.96
N ALA A 55 23.92 0.28 -8.81
CA ALA A 55 23.66 -0.73 -9.83
C ALA A 55 22.92 -1.97 -9.26
N ALA A 56 21.96 -1.82 -8.35
CA ALA A 56 20.92 -2.85 -8.28
C ALA A 56 20.25 -2.85 -9.66
N PRO A 57 20.15 -4.00 -10.37
CA PRO A 57 19.44 -4.04 -11.64
C PRO A 57 18.09 -3.39 -11.37
N ALA A 58 17.80 -2.32 -12.11
CA ALA A 58 16.54 -1.60 -11.98
C ALA A 58 15.46 -2.67 -11.86
N ALA A 59 14.69 -2.64 -10.76
CA ALA A 59 13.58 -3.56 -10.59
C ALA A 59 12.86 -3.62 -11.95
N PRO A 60 12.62 -4.82 -12.49
CA PRO A 60 12.15 -4.98 -13.87
C PRO A 60 11.04 -3.96 -14.10
N PRO A 61 11.06 -3.23 -15.23
CA PRO A 61 10.12 -2.14 -15.47
C PRO A 61 8.74 -2.65 -15.12
N VAL A 62 8.14 -2.03 -14.10
CA VAL A 62 6.86 -2.45 -13.53
C VAL A 62 5.91 -2.55 -14.72
N SER A 63 5.40 -3.75 -14.99
CA SER A 63 4.49 -3.91 -16.12
C SER A 63 3.34 -2.93 -15.91
N PRO A 64 2.72 -2.38 -16.98
CA PRO A 64 1.60 -1.47 -16.81
C PRO A 64 0.50 -2.09 -15.91
N GLY A 65 0.22 -3.38 -16.06
CA GLY A 65 -0.67 -4.13 -15.15
C GLY A 65 -0.21 -4.17 -13.69
N ASP A 66 1.10 -4.36 -13.44
CA ASP A 66 1.66 -4.33 -12.07
C ASP A 66 1.55 -2.94 -11.44
N THR A 67 1.50 -1.88 -12.24
CA THR A 67 1.34 -0.48 -11.78
C THR A 67 -0.07 -0.23 -11.26
N ILE A 68 -1.09 -0.78 -11.94
CA ILE A 68 -2.48 -0.75 -11.48
C ILE A 68 -2.62 -1.57 -10.19
N ASP A 69 -2.05 -2.77 -10.15
CA ASP A 69 -2.11 -3.65 -8.99
C ASP A 69 -1.40 -3.00 -7.77
N LEU A 70 -0.27 -2.31 -7.99
CA LEU A 70 0.41 -1.51 -6.95
C LEU A 70 -0.47 -0.36 -6.45
N ALA A 71 -1.13 0.38 -7.35
CA ALA A 71 -2.00 1.48 -7.00
C ALA A 71 -3.22 1.01 -6.20
N LEU A 72 -3.78 -0.16 -6.55
CA LEU A 72 -4.85 -0.81 -5.79
C LEU A 72 -4.38 -1.25 -4.41
N GLU A 73 -3.23 -1.93 -4.30
CA GLU A 73 -2.66 -2.32 -2.99
C GLU A 73 -2.47 -1.09 -2.09
N HIS A 74 -2.00 0.03 -2.62
CA HIS A 74 -1.87 1.27 -1.86
C HIS A 74 -3.21 1.79 -1.33
N LEU A 75 -4.28 1.76 -2.13
CA LEU A 75 -5.60 2.21 -1.71
C LEU A 75 -6.19 1.30 -0.63
N TYR A 76 -6.11 -0.01 -0.81
CA TYR A 76 -6.61 -0.96 0.17
C TYR A 76 -5.89 -0.84 1.51
N LEU A 77 -4.58 -0.70 1.48
CA LEU A 77 -3.77 -0.49 2.68
C LEU A 77 -4.14 0.83 3.38
N LEU A 78 -4.44 1.89 2.60
CA LEU A 78 -4.92 3.17 3.14
C LEU A 78 -6.32 3.03 3.78
N TYR A 79 -7.25 2.29 3.17
CA TYR A 79 -8.57 2.03 3.76
C TYR A 79 -8.45 1.25 5.07
N GLU A 80 -7.67 0.17 5.08
CA GLU A 80 -7.46 -0.64 6.28
C GLU A 80 -6.76 0.17 7.39
N ALA A 81 -5.79 1.03 7.05
CA ALA A 81 -5.16 1.93 8.01
C ALA A 81 -6.14 2.96 8.60
N HIS A 82 -7.10 3.45 7.81
CA HIS A 82 -8.11 4.41 8.27
C HIS A 82 -9.10 3.80 9.26
N THR A 83 -9.61 2.59 9.00
CA THR A 83 -10.61 1.91 9.86
C THR A 83 -10.17 1.76 11.32
N ARG A 84 -8.86 1.71 11.58
CA ARG A 84 -8.30 1.52 12.92
C ARG A 84 -8.04 2.83 13.66
N THR A 85 -8.20 4.01 13.04
CA THR A 85 -7.90 5.35 13.61
C THR A 85 -6.51 5.56 14.23
N HIS A 86 -5.65 4.54 14.26
CA HIS A 86 -4.36 4.57 14.96
C HIS A 86 -3.27 5.35 14.22
N PHE A 87 -3.37 5.46 12.89
CA PHE A 87 -2.32 6.07 12.06
C PHE A 87 -2.65 7.46 11.55
N PHE A 88 -3.93 7.83 11.49
CA PHE A 88 -4.37 9.14 11.04
C PHE A 88 -5.15 9.81 12.17
N SER A 89 -4.47 10.67 12.93
CA SER A 89 -5.11 11.51 13.94
C SER A 89 -5.91 12.67 13.32
N ASP A 90 -5.60 13.05 12.08
CA ASP A 90 -6.25 14.13 11.35
C ASP A 90 -6.97 13.59 10.09
N THR A 91 -8.31 13.71 10.11
CA THR A 91 -9.18 13.32 8.99
C THR A 91 -8.87 14.11 7.71
N ALA A 92 -8.42 15.37 7.81
CA ALA A 92 -8.09 16.17 6.63
C ALA A 92 -6.84 15.63 5.92
N GLN A 93 -5.84 15.17 6.67
CA GLN A 93 -4.65 14.52 6.11
C GLN A 93 -5.01 13.22 5.41
N PHE A 94 -5.88 12.41 6.02
CA PHE A 94 -6.40 11.21 5.39
C PHE A 94 -7.11 11.54 4.06
N LYS A 95 -8.05 12.49 4.06
CA LYS A 95 -8.79 12.88 2.85
C LYS A 95 -7.88 13.45 1.76
N SER A 96 -6.84 14.21 2.12
CA SER A 96 -5.84 14.74 1.19
C SER A 96 -4.99 13.63 0.54
N LEU A 97 -4.55 12.65 1.34
CA LEU A 97 -3.82 11.49 0.81
C LEU A 97 -4.72 10.62 -0.07
N LEU A 98 -5.97 10.41 0.35
CA LEU A 98 -6.97 9.65 -0.40
C LEU A 98 -7.26 10.30 -1.75
N SER A 99 -7.52 11.61 -1.79
CA SER A 99 -7.82 12.33 -3.03
C SER A 99 -6.65 12.27 -4.02
N ARG A 100 -5.41 12.43 -3.53
CA ARG A 100 -4.22 12.31 -4.36
C ARG A 100 -4.07 10.92 -4.95
N ARG A 101 -4.29 9.87 -4.15
CA ARG A 101 -4.19 8.47 -4.60
C ARG A 101 -5.29 8.09 -5.59
N LEU A 102 -6.52 8.55 -5.36
CA LEU A 102 -7.62 8.38 -6.31
C LEU A 102 -7.34 9.10 -7.62
N GLY A 103 -6.77 10.32 -7.56
CA GLY A 103 -6.31 11.04 -8.75
C GLY A 103 -5.31 10.22 -9.56
N VAL A 104 -4.28 9.67 -8.91
CA VAL A 104 -3.28 8.80 -9.58
C VAL A 104 -3.94 7.57 -10.22
N LEU A 105 -4.85 6.88 -9.52
CA LEU A 105 -5.54 5.71 -10.08
C LEU A 105 -6.45 6.10 -11.26
N SER A 106 -7.12 7.25 -11.20
CA SER A 106 -7.95 7.75 -12.30
C SER A 106 -7.12 8.09 -13.54
N THR A 107 -5.93 8.66 -13.38
CA THR A 107 -5.02 8.91 -14.51
C THR A 107 -4.53 7.59 -15.11
N LEU A 108 -4.09 6.65 -14.28
CA LEU A 108 -3.61 5.34 -14.73
C LEU A 108 -4.68 4.54 -15.48
N THR A 109 -5.93 4.61 -15.03
CA THR A 109 -7.06 3.94 -15.71
C THR A 109 -7.34 4.52 -17.10
N LEU A 110 -7.21 5.85 -17.27
CA LEU A 110 -7.36 6.49 -18.57
C LEU A 110 -6.20 6.11 -19.51
N GLU A 111 -4.97 6.15 -19.01
CA GLU A 111 -3.77 5.81 -19.77
C GLU A 111 -3.74 4.33 -20.19
N GLN A 112 -4.28 3.43 -19.37
CA GLN A 112 -4.21 1.98 -19.57
C GLN A 112 -5.57 1.32 -19.85
N HIS A 113 -6.56 2.09 -20.31
CA HIS A 113 -7.92 1.60 -20.54
C HIS A 113 -7.98 0.38 -21.48
N ALA A 114 -7.11 0.31 -22.49
CA ALA A 114 -7.04 -0.81 -23.42
C ALA A 114 -6.66 -2.14 -22.74
N LEU A 115 -5.80 -2.10 -21.72
CA LEU A 115 -5.44 -3.28 -20.93
C LEU A 115 -6.57 -3.71 -20.01
N LEU A 116 -7.29 -2.74 -19.44
CA LEU A 116 -8.45 -2.98 -18.58
C LEU A 116 -9.66 -3.52 -19.35
N ALA A 117 -9.82 -3.14 -20.62
CA ALA A 117 -10.90 -3.63 -21.48
C ALA A 117 -10.80 -5.13 -21.77
N VAL A 118 -9.59 -5.69 -21.73
CA VAL A 118 -9.34 -7.12 -21.96
C VAL A 118 -9.61 -7.96 -20.70
N ASP A 119 -9.57 -7.34 -19.51
CA ASP A 119 -9.76 -8.00 -18.21
C ASP A 119 -10.96 -7.41 -17.44
N ALA A 120 -12.13 -8.03 -17.63
CA ALA A 120 -13.37 -7.64 -16.99
C ALA A 120 -13.31 -7.71 -15.46
N ALA A 121 -12.58 -8.68 -14.89
CA ALA A 121 -12.47 -8.83 -13.44
C ALA A 121 -11.63 -7.69 -12.85
N ARG A 122 -10.50 -7.37 -13.48
CA ARG A 122 -9.63 -6.27 -13.05
C ARG A 122 -10.32 -4.92 -13.19
N SER A 123 -11.01 -4.66 -14.30
CA SER A 123 -11.76 -3.40 -14.47
C SER A 123 -12.86 -3.23 -13.41
N GLN A 124 -13.59 -4.29 -13.07
CA GLN A 124 -14.57 -4.26 -11.99
C GLN A 124 -13.94 -3.95 -10.63
N GLN A 125 -12.79 -4.56 -10.30
CA GLN A 125 -12.07 -4.29 -9.05
C GLN A 125 -11.64 -2.81 -8.95
N VAL A 126 -11.14 -2.26 -10.05
CA VAL A 126 -10.74 -0.84 -10.10
C VAL A 126 -11.93 0.08 -9.93
N GLN A 127 -13.06 -0.20 -10.58
CA GLN A 127 -14.28 0.58 -10.42
C GLN A 127 -14.81 0.53 -8.98
N GLN A 128 -14.83 -0.65 -8.36
CA GLN A 128 -15.24 -0.81 -6.96
C GLN A 128 -14.33 -0.03 -6.01
N ALA A 129 -13.01 -0.09 -6.21
CA ALA A 129 -12.06 0.67 -5.41
C ALA A 129 -12.27 2.19 -5.56
N LEU A 130 -12.49 2.69 -6.78
CA LEU A 130 -12.80 4.10 -7.00
C LEU A 130 -14.10 4.51 -6.32
N GLN A 131 -15.17 3.73 -6.47
CA GLN A 131 -16.47 4.00 -5.83
C GLN A 131 -16.36 4.07 -4.30
N GLN A 132 -15.68 3.10 -3.70
CA GLN A 132 -15.44 3.09 -2.26
C GLN A 132 -14.62 4.31 -1.82
N GLY A 133 -13.58 4.66 -2.57
CA GLY A 133 -12.73 5.81 -2.27
C GLY A 133 -13.48 7.13 -2.32
N TYR A 134 -14.29 7.35 -3.35
CA TYR A 134 -15.11 8.57 -3.43
C TYR A 134 -16.17 8.61 -2.35
N ALA A 135 -16.78 7.48 -1.98
CA ALA A 135 -17.72 7.43 -0.87
C ALA A 135 -17.07 7.86 0.46
N LEU A 136 -15.85 7.39 0.74
CA LEU A 136 -15.09 7.77 1.95
C LEU A 136 -14.60 9.24 1.94
N LEU A 137 -14.45 9.83 0.76
CA LEU A 137 -14.06 11.24 0.64
C LEU A 137 -15.25 12.16 0.97
N LEU A 138 -16.45 11.76 0.54
CA LEU A 138 -17.71 12.49 0.71
C LEU A 138 -18.36 12.31 2.09
N SER A 139 -18.10 11.20 2.79
CA SER A 139 -18.49 10.99 4.20
C SER A 139 -17.71 11.89 5.14
#